data_AF-A0A2V7CLQ7-F1
#
_entry.id   AF-A0A2V7CLQ7-F1
#
_cell.length_a   1.000
_cell.length_b   1.000
_cell.length_c   1.000
_cell.angle_alpha   90.00
_cell.angle_beta   90.00
_cell.angle_gamma   90.00
#
_symmetry.space_group_name_H-M   'P 1'
#
loop_
_entity.id
_entity.type
_entity.pdbx_description
1 polymer ?
#
loop_
_entity_poly.entity_id
_entity_poly.type
_entity_poly.pdbx_seq_one_letter_code
_entity_poly.pdbx_strand_id
1 'polypeptide(L)'
;MAVSQRALEATGLPRVRRLARVREWWEQEHVFGYGLIVPALALIVGLVAYPFGMAIYFSLSDDWVGSPGGFVGLQNFRDILGNEIFQQTVYNSFVFSIIAVVFKTVLGVWLAMLLFRNFRFKRLIRGAVLLPWVIPTALSVLAWGWMFDSLYSVVNWTAIHLGLINPPGPNWLGMTSYAMTAVIAVNVWRGLPFFAIIVLAGLVSIP
;
A
#
# COMPACT_ATOMS: atom_id res chain seq x y z
N MET A 1 -26.71 -28.43 67.44
CA MET A 1 -26.23 -28.34 66.04
C MET A 1 -25.44 -27.04 65.86
N ALA A 2 -24.33 -26.88 66.59
CA ALA A 2 -23.62 -25.61 66.75
C ALA A 2 -22.09 -25.80 66.68
N VAL A 3 -21.64 -26.59 65.70
CA VAL A 3 -20.21 -26.82 65.43
C VAL A 3 -20.05 -26.85 63.91
N SER A 4 -19.85 -25.70 63.28
CA SER A 4 -19.21 -25.68 61.94
C SER A 4 -18.64 -24.33 61.51
N GLN A 5 -19.01 -23.20 62.13
CA GLN A 5 -18.50 -21.91 61.66
C GLN A 5 -17.09 -21.55 62.16
N ARG A 6 -16.68 -22.01 63.36
CA ARG A 6 -15.35 -21.71 63.91
C ARG A 6 -14.19 -22.53 63.32
N ALA A 7 -14.47 -23.56 62.53
CA ALA A 7 -13.43 -24.40 61.91
C ALA A 7 -12.94 -23.84 60.56
N LEU A 8 -13.70 -22.96 59.92
CA LEU A 8 -13.37 -22.38 58.61
C LEU A 8 -12.50 -21.11 58.70
N GLU A 9 -12.45 -20.45 59.87
CA GLU A 9 -11.62 -19.26 60.10
C GLU A 9 -10.16 -19.60 60.49
N ALA A 10 -9.87 -20.85 60.84
CA ALA A 10 -8.55 -21.29 61.29
C ALA A 10 -7.54 -21.56 60.15
N THR A 11 -8.01 -21.61 58.90
CA THR A 11 -7.14 -21.80 57.74
C THR A 11 -6.88 -20.44 57.08
N GLY A 12 -5.99 -19.66 57.69
CA GLY A 12 -5.41 -18.45 57.10
C GLY A 12 -4.61 -18.79 55.84
N LEU A 13 -5.29 -19.11 54.74
CA LEU A 13 -4.70 -19.48 53.47
C LEU A 13 -4.10 -18.23 52.81
N PRO A 14 -2.77 -18.08 52.76
CA PRO A 14 -2.11 -16.90 52.18
C PRO A 14 -2.26 -16.83 50.65
N ARG A 15 -2.88 -17.85 50.03
CA ARG A 15 -2.95 -18.02 48.57
C ARG A 15 -3.97 -17.10 47.89
N VAL A 16 -5.04 -16.67 48.58
CA VAL A 16 -6.11 -15.86 47.97
C VAL A 16 -5.67 -14.40 47.75
N ARG A 17 -4.78 -13.86 48.61
CA ARG A 17 -4.31 -12.47 48.53
C ARG A 17 -3.44 -12.16 47.31
N ARG A 18 -2.72 -13.15 46.76
CA ARG A 18 -1.81 -12.94 45.62
C ARG A 18 -2.58 -12.77 44.30
N LEU A 19 -3.63 -13.57 44.09
CA LEU A 19 -4.47 -13.48 42.90
C LEU A 19 -5.33 -12.21 42.90
N ALA A 20 -5.82 -11.78 44.06
CA ALA A 20 -6.55 -10.51 44.21
C ALA A 20 -5.68 -9.30 43.83
N ARG A 21 -4.39 -9.30 44.20
CA ARG A 21 -3.46 -8.21 43.91
C ARG A 21 -3.05 -8.12 42.43
N VAL A 22 -2.93 -9.26 41.75
CA VAL A 22 -2.69 -9.31 40.29
C VAL A 22 -3.94 -8.81 39.53
N ARG A 23 -5.13 -9.14 40.03
CA ARG A 23 -6.40 -8.66 39.47
C ARG A 23 -6.58 -7.15 39.65
N GLU A 24 -6.33 -6.60 40.85
CA GLU A 24 -6.35 -5.14 41.09
C GLU A 24 -5.33 -4.40 40.23
N TRP A 25 -4.17 -5.00 39.95
CA TRP A 25 -3.15 -4.42 39.07
C TRP A 25 -3.54 -4.41 37.59
N TRP A 26 -4.31 -5.41 37.12
CA TRP A 26 -4.90 -5.44 35.79
C TRP A 26 -6.19 -4.60 35.67
N GLU A 27 -6.90 -4.38 36.76
CA GLU A 27 -8.09 -3.50 36.81
C GLU A 27 -7.71 -2.01 36.84
N GLN A 28 -6.43 -1.69 37.02
CA GLN A 28 -5.91 -0.34 36.81
C GLN A 28 -5.95 0.01 35.32
N GLU A 29 -6.83 0.95 34.98
CA GLU A 29 -7.15 1.38 33.62
C GLU A 29 -5.90 1.71 32.77
N HIS A 30 -4.86 2.27 33.41
CA HIS A 30 -3.58 2.59 32.77
C HIS A 30 -2.72 1.35 32.48
N VAL A 31 -2.63 0.38 33.40
CA VAL A 31 -1.87 -0.87 33.20
C VAL A 31 -2.54 -1.73 32.14
N PHE A 32 -3.86 -1.81 32.16
CA PHE A 32 -4.64 -2.51 31.14
C PHE A 32 -4.46 -1.87 29.76
N GLY A 33 -4.54 -0.54 29.68
CA GLY A 33 -4.33 0.21 28.45
C GLY A 33 -2.93 -0.02 27.85
N TYR A 34 -1.87 0.08 28.67
CA TYR A 34 -0.52 -0.23 28.19
C TYR A 34 -0.36 -1.70 27.81
N GLY A 35 -0.92 -2.63 28.59
CA GLY A 35 -0.90 -4.07 28.30
C GLY A 35 -1.50 -4.43 26.93
N LEU A 36 -2.54 -3.72 26.49
CA LEU A 36 -3.15 -3.90 25.17
C LEU A 36 -2.31 -3.32 24.02
N ILE A 37 -1.56 -2.24 24.26
CA ILE A 37 -0.76 -1.57 23.24
C ILE A 37 0.61 -2.24 23.06
N VAL A 38 1.20 -2.79 24.13
CA VAL A 38 2.55 -3.37 24.13
C VAL A 38 2.78 -4.40 23.01
N PRO A 39 1.87 -5.37 22.73
CA PRO A 39 2.08 -6.33 21.63
C PRO A 39 2.14 -5.66 20.25
N ALA A 40 1.26 -4.67 20.01
CA ALA A 40 1.26 -3.92 18.77
C ALA A 40 2.54 -3.08 18.64
N LEU A 41 2.96 -2.41 19.72
CA LEU A 41 4.18 -1.61 19.75
C LEU A 41 5.43 -2.47 19.54
N ALA A 42 5.49 -3.66 20.16
CA ALA A 42 6.59 -4.59 19.98
C ALA A 42 6.71 -5.04 18.51
N LEU A 43 5.59 -5.33 17.85
CA LEU A 43 5.58 -5.65 16.42
C LEU A 43 6.04 -4.45 15.56
N ILE A 44 5.56 -3.24 15.85
CA ILE A 44 5.98 -2.03 15.13
C ILE A 44 7.49 -1.80 15.30
N VAL A 45 8.01 -1.90 16.53
CA VAL A 45 9.43 -1.68 16.80
C VAL A 45 10.28 -2.75 16.13
N GLY A 46 9.92 -4.03 16.27
CA GLY A 46 10.70 -5.15 15.73
C GLY A 46 10.65 -5.26 14.21
N LEU A 47 9.49 -5.03 13.60
CA LEU A 47 9.28 -5.27 12.16
C LEU A 47 9.32 -4.01 11.29
N VAL A 48 9.21 -2.81 11.89
CA VAL A 48 9.24 -1.55 11.14
C VAL A 48 10.40 -0.68 11.59
N ALA A 49 10.47 -0.32 12.88
CA ALA A 49 11.48 0.63 13.35
C ALA A 49 12.91 0.08 13.27
N TYR A 50 13.12 -1.18 13.63
CA TYR A 50 14.41 -1.85 13.53
C TYR A 50 14.96 -1.91 12.10
N PRO A 51 14.25 -2.48 11.09
CA PRO A 51 14.76 -2.50 9.72
C PRO A 51 14.89 -1.10 9.11
N PHE A 52 14.05 -0.14 9.50
CA PHE A 52 14.18 1.25 9.06
C PHE A 52 15.47 1.89 9.60
N GLY A 53 15.78 1.70 10.89
CA GLY A 53 17.03 2.16 11.48
C GLY A 53 18.25 1.50 10.83
N MET A 54 18.18 0.20 10.55
CA MET A 54 19.22 -0.52 9.81
C MET A 54 19.38 0.02 8.38
N ALA A 55 18.30 0.35 7.68
CA ALA A 55 18.36 0.95 6.36
C ALA A 55 19.05 2.33 6.38
N ILE A 56 18.80 3.15 7.41
CA ILE A 56 19.52 4.41 7.60
C ILE A 56 21.01 4.14 7.86
N TYR A 57 21.33 3.20 8.76
CA TYR A 57 22.71 2.83 9.03
C TYR A 57 23.43 2.36 7.76
N PHE A 58 22.83 1.44 7.00
CA PHE A 58 23.39 0.95 5.74
C PHE A 58 23.50 2.03 4.68
N SER A 59 22.59 3.02 4.64
CA SER A 59 22.72 4.14 3.70
C SER A 59 23.97 5.01 3.97
N LEU A 60 24.53 4.94 5.18
CA LEU A 60 25.74 5.66 5.61
C LEU A 60 26.99 4.77 5.64
N SER A 61 26.87 3.50 5.27
CA SER A 61 27.95 2.52 5.23
C SER A 61 28.19 2.05 3.79
N ASP A 62 29.39 1.57 3.50
CA ASP A 62 29.73 0.91 2.23
C ASP A 62 29.55 -0.61 2.36
N ASP A 63 28.44 -1.03 3.00
CA ASP A 63 28.15 -2.44 3.28
C ASP A 63 27.60 -3.13 2.02
N TRP A 64 28.30 -4.16 1.56
CA TRP A 64 27.86 -5.01 0.44
C TRP A 64 27.49 -6.41 0.93
N VAL A 65 26.56 -7.05 0.22
CA VAL A 65 26.20 -8.44 0.50
C VAL A 65 27.42 -9.34 0.28
N GLY A 66 27.99 -9.85 1.36
CA GLY A 66 29.20 -10.69 1.33
C GLY A 66 30.52 -9.93 1.52
N SER A 67 30.49 -8.60 1.68
CA SER A 67 31.68 -7.80 2.03
C SER A 67 31.26 -6.70 3.02
N PRO A 68 31.48 -6.89 4.33
CA PRO A 68 31.19 -5.86 5.31
C PRO A 68 32.10 -4.66 5.05
N GLY A 69 31.48 -3.51 4.86
CA GLY A 69 32.16 -2.25 4.60
C GLY A 69 32.37 -1.42 5.85
N GLY A 70 32.96 -0.25 5.66
CA GLY A 70 33.10 0.76 6.70
C GLY A 70 31.96 1.79 6.68
N PHE A 71 31.84 2.54 7.77
CA PHE A 71 30.99 3.74 7.79
C PHE A 71 31.61 4.83 6.90
N VAL A 72 30.89 5.27 5.87
CA VAL A 72 31.32 6.28 4.89
C VAL A 72 30.56 7.60 5.01
N GLY A 73 29.66 7.71 5.99
CA GLY A 73 28.88 8.92 6.24
C GLY A 73 27.99 9.27 5.04
N LEU A 74 28.08 10.51 4.54
CA LEU A 74 27.21 11.00 3.44
C LEU A 74 27.78 10.74 2.04
N GLN A 75 28.84 9.95 1.90
CA GLN A 75 29.49 9.73 0.60
C GLN A 75 28.54 9.12 -0.43
N ASN A 76 27.79 8.08 -0.04
CA ASN A 76 26.77 7.43 -0.88
C ASN A 76 25.76 8.43 -1.48
N PHE A 77 25.33 9.42 -0.69
CA PHE A 77 24.39 10.44 -1.16
C PHE A 77 25.03 11.39 -2.17
N ARG A 78 26.29 11.79 -1.98
CA ARG A 78 27.01 12.65 -2.93
C ARG A 78 27.23 11.94 -4.26
N ASP A 79 27.60 10.66 -4.21
CA ASP A 79 27.87 9.85 -5.40
C ASP A 79 26.60 9.66 -6.23
N ILE A 80 25.47 9.40 -5.59
CA ILE A 80 24.17 9.22 -6.25
C ILE A 80 23.65 10.53 -6.85
N LEU A 81 23.90 11.68 -6.22
CA LEU A 81 23.48 12.97 -6.76
C LEU A 81 24.16 13.32 -8.08
N GLY A 82 25.39 12.86 -8.31
CA GLY A 82 26.12 13.02 -9.58
C GLY A 82 25.78 11.95 -10.63
N ASN A 83 24.97 10.94 -10.29
CA ASN A 83 24.69 9.81 -11.16
C ASN A 83 23.52 10.11 -12.12
N GLU A 84 23.79 10.10 -13.43
CA GLU A 84 22.78 10.39 -14.47
C GLU A 84 21.59 9.41 -14.44
N ILE A 85 21.84 8.13 -14.14
CA ILE A 85 20.78 7.10 -14.05
C ILE A 85 19.86 7.41 -12.88
N PHE A 86 20.42 7.81 -11.73
CA PHE A 86 19.63 8.20 -10.57
C PHE A 86 18.78 9.43 -10.88
N GLN A 87 19.37 10.49 -11.44
CA GLN A 87 18.65 11.71 -11.80
C GLN A 87 17.50 11.43 -12.77
N GLN A 88 17.75 10.62 -13.81
CA GLN A 88 16.71 10.20 -14.76
C GLN A 88 15.60 9.38 -14.07
N THR A 89 15.97 8.47 -13.15
CA THR A 89 15.02 7.64 -12.41
C THR A 89 14.13 8.49 -11.50
N VAL A 90 14.71 9.47 -10.80
CA VAL A 90 13.99 10.43 -9.97
C VAL A 90 13.02 11.26 -10.82
N TYR A 91 13.50 11.83 -11.93
CA TYR A 91 12.66 12.58 -12.86
C TYR A 91 11.49 11.74 -13.38
N ASN A 92 11.77 10.53 -13.88
CA ASN A 92 10.76 9.59 -14.36
C ASN A 92 9.74 9.25 -13.27
N SER A 93 10.18 9.06 -12.03
CA SER A 93 9.31 8.73 -10.89
C SER A 93 8.38 9.90 -10.54
N PHE A 94 8.88 11.13 -10.55
CA PHE A 94 8.04 12.32 -10.35
C PHE A 94 7.04 12.50 -11.49
N VAL A 95 7.49 12.44 -12.74
CA VAL A 95 6.61 12.55 -13.92
C VAL A 95 5.52 11.48 -13.88
N PHE A 96 5.90 10.22 -13.68
CA PHE A 96 4.97 9.10 -13.54
C PHE A 96 3.96 9.33 -12.41
N SER A 97 4.43 9.67 -11.21
CA SER A 97 3.58 9.78 -10.03
C SER A 97 2.61 10.93 -10.12
N ILE A 98 3.08 12.12 -10.50
CA ILE A 98 2.24 13.33 -10.61
C ILE A 98 1.16 13.11 -11.66
N ILE A 99 1.54 12.68 -12.86
CA ILE A 99 0.59 12.48 -13.95
C ILE A 99 -0.42 11.39 -13.57
N ALA A 100 0.04 10.24 -13.05
CA ALA A 100 -0.86 9.15 -12.67
C ALA A 100 -1.83 9.56 -11.54
N VAL A 101 -1.37 10.29 -10.52
CA VAL A 101 -2.24 10.76 -9.41
C VAL A 101 -3.25 11.77 -9.92
N VAL A 102 -2.86 12.72 -10.76
CA VAL A 102 -3.78 13.71 -11.35
C VAL A 102 -4.88 13.00 -12.15
N PHE A 103 -4.52 12.10 -13.07
CA PHE A 103 -5.51 11.37 -13.87
C PHE A 103 -6.42 10.48 -13.02
N LYS A 104 -5.87 9.74 -12.04
CA LYS A 104 -6.68 8.92 -11.13
C LYS A 104 -7.64 9.75 -10.29
N THR A 105 -7.21 10.93 -9.84
CA THR A 105 -8.06 11.83 -9.04
C THR A 105 -9.19 12.38 -9.89
N VAL A 106 -8.88 12.96 -11.05
CA VAL A 106 -9.90 13.54 -11.95
C VAL A 106 -10.89 12.47 -12.42
N LEU A 107 -10.39 11.36 -12.96
CA LEU A 107 -11.25 10.28 -13.45
C LEU A 107 -11.96 9.55 -12.31
N GLY A 108 -11.33 9.44 -11.14
CA GLY A 108 -11.92 8.86 -9.94
C GLY A 108 -13.09 9.68 -9.42
N VAL A 109 -12.95 11.00 -9.34
CA VAL A 109 -14.07 11.92 -9.00
C VAL A 109 -15.18 11.80 -10.03
N TRP A 110 -14.85 11.85 -11.33
CA TRP A 110 -15.84 11.71 -12.40
C TRP A 110 -16.62 10.40 -12.29
N LEU A 111 -15.92 9.27 -12.12
CA LEU A 111 -16.54 7.96 -11.94
C LEU A 111 -17.34 7.87 -10.64
N ALA A 112 -16.86 8.45 -9.53
CA ALA A 112 -17.58 8.48 -8.26
C ALA A 112 -18.93 9.19 -8.41
N MET A 113 -18.98 10.33 -9.11
CA MET A 113 -20.21 11.04 -9.40
C MET A 113 -21.19 10.19 -10.23
N LEU A 114 -20.69 9.43 -11.21
CA LEU A 114 -21.53 8.49 -11.97
C LEU A 114 -22.08 7.37 -11.08
N LEU A 115 -21.25 6.82 -10.20
CA LEU A 115 -21.63 5.73 -9.29
C LEU A 115 -22.50 6.19 -8.12
N PHE A 116 -22.50 7.47 -7.79
CA PHE A 116 -23.34 8.07 -6.75
C PHE A 116 -24.82 8.10 -7.16
N ARG A 117 -25.11 8.23 -8.46
CA ARG A 117 -26.48 8.25 -8.98
C ARG A 117 -27.24 6.95 -8.63
N ASN A 118 -28.55 7.06 -8.46
CA ASN A 118 -29.40 5.90 -8.20
C ASN A 118 -29.86 5.27 -9.53
N PHE A 119 -29.45 4.03 -9.79
CA PHE A 119 -29.84 3.27 -10.98
C PHE A 119 -30.09 1.79 -10.64
N ARG A 120 -30.88 1.11 -11.49
CA ARG A 120 -31.43 -0.24 -11.23
C ARG A 120 -30.37 -1.31 -10.95
N PHE A 121 -29.17 -1.19 -11.53
CA PHE A 121 -28.08 -2.17 -11.41
C PHE A 121 -26.85 -1.66 -10.63
N LYS A 122 -27.03 -0.71 -9.71
CA LYS A 122 -25.92 -0.07 -8.98
C LYS A 122 -24.94 -0.98 -8.27
N ARG A 123 -25.42 -2.07 -7.66
CA ARG A 123 -24.55 -3.03 -6.96
C ARG A 123 -23.64 -3.77 -7.94
N LEU A 124 -24.19 -4.22 -9.07
CA LEU A 124 -23.43 -4.95 -10.08
C LEU A 124 -22.38 -4.06 -10.74
N ILE A 125 -22.75 -2.83 -11.12
CA ILE A 125 -21.82 -1.89 -11.77
C ILE A 125 -20.70 -1.49 -10.81
N ARG A 126 -21.00 -1.18 -9.54
CA ARG A 126 -19.96 -0.88 -8.53
C ARG A 126 -19.00 -2.06 -8.34
N GLY A 127 -19.52 -3.29 -8.32
CA GLY A 127 -18.69 -4.50 -8.24
C GLY A 127 -17.81 -4.69 -9.48
N ALA A 128 -18.37 -4.53 -10.69
CA ALA A 128 -17.64 -4.67 -11.95
C ALA A 128 -16.53 -3.62 -12.10
N VAL A 129 -16.79 -2.37 -11.70
CA VAL A 129 -15.81 -1.28 -11.74
C VAL A 129 -14.61 -1.57 -10.83
N LEU A 130 -14.80 -2.31 -9.74
CA LEU A 130 -13.71 -2.68 -8.82
C LEU A 130 -12.77 -3.78 -9.36
N LEU A 131 -13.15 -4.49 -10.42
CA LEU A 131 -12.39 -5.62 -10.94
C LEU A 131 -10.91 -5.29 -11.22
N PRO A 132 -10.53 -4.19 -11.89
CA PRO A 132 -9.12 -3.88 -12.15
C PRO A 132 -8.28 -3.78 -10.86
N TRP A 133 -8.86 -3.27 -9.78
CA TRP A 133 -8.14 -3.10 -8.51
C TRP A 133 -7.94 -4.42 -7.75
N VAL A 134 -8.92 -5.32 -7.81
CA VAL A 134 -8.89 -6.63 -7.14
C VAL A 134 -7.93 -7.60 -7.84
N ILE A 135 -7.73 -7.45 -9.15
CA ILE A 135 -6.81 -8.29 -9.90
C ILE A 135 -5.36 -8.10 -9.39
N PRO A 136 -4.60 -9.19 -9.14
CA PRO A 136 -3.20 -9.13 -8.74
C PRO A 136 -2.35 -8.31 -9.72
N THR A 137 -1.46 -7.45 -9.20
CA THR A 137 -0.59 -6.58 -10.00
C THR A 137 0.14 -7.33 -11.10
N ALA A 138 0.74 -8.48 -10.76
CA ALA A 138 1.56 -9.26 -11.69
C ALA A 138 0.73 -9.73 -12.90
N LEU A 139 -0.51 -10.20 -12.68
CA LEU A 139 -1.39 -10.64 -13.75
C LEU A 139 -1.81 -9.48 -14.65
N SER A 140 -2.12 -8.31 -14.05
CA SER A 140 -2.43 -7.11 -14.84
C SER A 140 -1.25 -6.68 -15.71
N VAL A 141 -0.04 -6.68 -15.18
CA VAL A 141 1.17 -6.28 -15.92
C VAL A 141 1.44 -7.23 -17.08
N LEU A 142 1.30 -8.54 -16.88
CA LEU A 142 1.48 -9.53 -17.95
C LEU A 142 0.43 -9.38 -19.06
N ALA A 143 -0.85 -9.21 -18.69
CA ALA A 143 -1.93 -9.03 -19.64
C ALA A 143 -1.72 -7.76 -20.49
N TRP A 144 -1.41 -6.63 -19.84
CA TRP A 144 -1.13 -5.38 -20.55
C TRP A 144 0.19 -5.45 -21.36
N GLY A 145 1.19 -6.20 -20.89
CA GLY A 145 2.41 -6.47 -21.65
C GLY A 145 2.12 -7.13 -22.99
N TRP A 146 1.24 -8.14 -23.02
CA TRP A 146 0.77 -8.75 -24.27
C TRP A 146 -0.04 -7.78 -25.14
N MET A 147 -0.92 -6.97 -24.53
CA MET A 147 -1.71 -5.98 -25.27
C MET A 147 -0.84 -4.91 -25.92
N PHE A 148 0.33 -4.61 -25.35
CA PHE A 148 1.32 -3.66 -25.83
C PHE A 148 2.48 -4.32 -26.59
N ASP A 149 2.35 -5.58 -27.00
CA ASP A 149 3.40 -6.29 -27.71
C ASP A 149 3.86 -5.57 -29.00
N SER A 150 5.16 -5.59 -29.27
CA SER A 150 5.74 -4.83 -30.39
C SER A 150 5.31 -5.32 -31.78
N LEU A 151 4.90 -6.59 -31.91
CA LEU A 151 4.53 -7.21 -33.18
C LEU A 151 3.02 -7.49 -33.27
N TYR A 152 2.44 -7.97 -32.18
CA TYR A 152 1.04 -8.41 -32.11
C TYR A 152 0.22 -7.61 -31.08
N SER A 153 0.43 -6.29 -31.01
CA SER A 153 -0.37 -5.43 -30.13
C SER A 153 -1.83 -5.36 -30.57
N VAL A 154 -2.71 -5.92 -29.73
CA VAL A 154 -4.17 -5.75 -29.87
C VAL A 154 -4.56 -4.27 -29.79
N VAL A 155 -3.86 -3.47 -28.97
CA VAL A 155 -4.10 -2.02 -28.87
C VAL A 155 -3.82 -1.32 -30.19
N ASN A 156 -2.68 -1.59 -30.83
CA ASN A 156 -2.36 -1.03 -32.14
C ASN A 156 -3.34 -1.50 -33.20
N TRP A 157 -3.61 -2.81 -33.24
CA TRP A 157 -4.55 -3.39 -34.19
C TRP A 157 -5.92 -2.70 -34.10
N THR A 158 -6.49 -2.57 -32.90
CA THR A 158 -7.78 -1.89 -32.71
C THR A 158 -7.70 -0.41 -33.06
N ALA A 159 -6.66 0.31 -32.63
CA ALA A 159 -6.53 1.75 -32.91
C ALA A 159 -6.39 2.07 -34.41
N ILE A 160 -5.67 1.22 -35.15
CA ILE A 160 -5.52 1.34 -36.60
C ILE A 160 -6.85 1.13 -37.32
N HIS A 161 -7.61 0.08 -36.94
CA HIS A 161 -8.92 -0.20 -37.56
C HIS A 161 -9.97 0.85 -37.25
N LEU A 162 -9.84 1.55 -36.12
CA LEU A 162 -10.68 2.70 -35.77
C LEU A 162 -10.23 4.01 -36.45
N GLY A 163 -9.13 3.99 -37.21
CA GLY A 163 -8.58 5.18 -37.88
C GLY A 163 -7.90 6.18 -36.93
N LEU A 164 -7.56 5.76 -35.70
CA LEU A 164 -6.93 6.62 -34.69
C LEU A 164 -5.41 6.74 -34.88
N ILE A 165 -4.78 5.71 -35.46
CA ILE A 165 -3.32 5.61 -35.63
C ILE A 165 -3.02 4.99 -37.00
N ASN A 166 -1.94 5.41 -37.64
CA ASN A 166 -1.48 4.82 -38.90
C ASN A 166 -0.63 3.55 -38.67
N PRO A 167 -0.69 2.54 -39.55
CA PRO A 167 0.21 1.39 -39.50
C PRO A 167 1.70 1.80 -39.54
N PRO A 168 2.60 1.11 -38.82
CA PRO A 168 2.38 -0.11 -38.01
C PRO A 168 1.93 0.16 -36.55
N GLY A 169 1.70 1.42 -36.18
CA GLY A 169 1.44 1.83 -34.80
C GLY A 169 2.71 1.96 -33.94
N PRO A 170 2.61 2.52 -32.72
CA PRO A 170 3.76 2.74 -31.85
C PRO A 170 4.28 1.46 -31.20
N ASN A 171 5.59 1.39 -30.98
CA ASN A 171 6.19 0.40 -30.10
C ASN A 171 6.11 0.90 -28.64
N TRP A 172 5.02 0.55 -27.95
CA TRP A 172 4.66 1.07 -26.64
C TRP A 172 5.74 0.91 -25.58
N LEU A 173 6.41 -0.25 -25.52
CA LEU A 173 7.40 -0.55 -24.49
C LEU A 173 8.85 -0.43 -24.98
N GLY A 174 9.07 -0.46 -26.30
CA GLY A 174 10.41 -0.37 -26.90
C GLY A 174 10.92 1.05 -27.15
N MET A 175 10.07 2.07 -27.04
CA MET A 175 10.46 3.48 -27.20
C MET A 175 10.18 4.27 -25.93
N THR A 176 11.16 5.05 -25.47
CA THR A 176 11.11 5.79 -24.20
C THR A 176 9.92 6.76 -24.11
N SER A 177 9.52 7.38 -25.23
CA SER A 177 8.39 8.31 -25.31
C SER A 177 7.04 7.62 -25.05
N TYR A 178 6.84 6.41 -25.61
CA TYR A 178 5.59 5.66 -25.45
C TYR A 178 5.56 4.84 -24.16
N ALA A 179 6.72 4.41 -23.65
CA ALA A 179 6.82 3.56 -22.46
C ALA A 179 6.24 4.25 -21.23
N MET A 180 6.57 5.53 -21.02
CA MET A 180 6.01 6.31 -19.91
C MET A 180 4.48 6.39 -19.99
N THR A 181 3.96 6.69 -21.19
CA THR A 181 2.51 6.80 -21.43
C THR A 181 1.80 5.47 -21.20
N ALA A 182 2.36 4.37 -21.69
CA ALA A 182 1.81 3.02 -21.50
C ALA A 182 1.76 2.63 -20.02
N VAL A 183 2.85 2.84 -19.29
CA VAL A 183 2.94 2.51 -17.86
C VAL A 183 1.99 3.38 -17.02
N ILE A 184 1.87 4.69 -17.33
CA ILE A 184 0.87 5.57 -16.72
C ILE A 184 -0.54 5.09 -17.01
N ALA A 185 -0.87 4.77 -18.26
CA ALA A 185 -2.21 4.34 -18.66
C ALA A 185 -2.67 3.10 -17.89
N VAL A 186 -1.82 2.08 -17.79
CA VAL A 186 -2.10 0.86 -17.01
C VAL A 186 -2.24 1.16 -15.53
N ASN A 187 -1.35 2.01 -15.00
CA ASN A 187 -1.39 2.40 -13.60
C ASN A 187 -2.67 3.17 -13.24
N VAL A 188 -3.11 4.08 -14.11
CA VAL A 188 -4.37 4.82 -13.98
C VAL A 188 -5.55 3.86 -14.07
N TRP A 189 -5.64 3.03 -15.10
CA TRP A 189 -6.73 2.05 -15.27
C TRP A 189 -6.91 1.16 -14.04
N ARG A 190 -5.81 0.67 -13.47
CA ARG A 190 -5.83 -0.18 -12.29
C ARG A 190 -6.17 0.57 -10.99
N GLY A 191 -5.68 1.80 -10.84
CA GLY A 191 -5.86 2.60 -9.63
C GLY A 191 -7.20 3.36 -9.57
N LEU A 192 -7.80 3.64 -10.73
CA LEU A 192 -9.02 4.42 -10.88
C LEU A 192 -10.21 3.89 -10.05
N PRO A 193 -10.46 2.57 -9.94
CA PRO A 193 -11.56 2.08 -9.10
C PRO A 193 -11.41 2.43 -7.62
N PHE A 194 -10.20 2.35 -7.09
CA PHE A 194 -9.93 2.67 -5.68
C PHE A 194 -10.17 4.15 -5.38
N PHE A 195 -9.68 5.04 -6.24
CA PHE A 195 -9.92 6.48 -6.14
C PHE A 195 -11.42 6.80 -6.20
N ALA A 196 -12.15 6.19 -7.14
CA ALA A 196 -13.59 6.39 -7.27
C ALA A 196 -14.37 5.94 -6.03
N ILE A 197 -14.02 4.81 -5.42
CA ILE A 197 -14.70 4.33 -4.21
C ILE A 197 -14.39 5.19 -2.98
N ILE A 198 -13.16 5.67 -2.81
CA ILE A 198 -12.84 6.61 -1.71
C ILE A 198 -13.67 7.88 -1.83
N VAL A 199 -13.68 8.49 -3.02
CA VAL A 199 -14.46 9.71 -3.25
C VAL A 199 -15.96 9.44 -3.07
N LEU A 200 -16.47 8.32 -3.59
CA LEU A 200 -17.86 7.91 -3.42
C LEU A 200 -18.23 7.73 -1.95
N ALA A 201 -17.36 7.13 -1.13
CA ALA A 201 -17.59 6.97 0.31
C ALA A 201 -17.68 8.33 1.01
N GLY A 202 -16.81 9.28 0.65
CA GLY A 202 -16.89 10.66 1.13
C GLY A 202 -18.19 11.35 0.72
N LEU A 203 -18.62 11.22 -0.55
CA LEU A 203 -19.89 11.78 -1.03
C LEU A 203 -21.10 11.20 -0.30
N VAL A 204 -21.07 9.92 0.07
CA VAL A 204 -22.17 9.25 0.79
C VAL A 204 -22.22 9.65 2.27
N SER A 205 -21.11 10.07 2.88
CA SER A 205 -21.08 10.51 4.28
C SER A 205 -21.68 11.90 4.54
N ILE A 206 -21.90 12.71 3.50
CA ILE A 206 -22.49 14.04 3.63
C ILE A 206 -24.02 13.88 3.77
N PRO A 207 -24.63 14.35 4.88
CA PRO A 207 -26.08 14.24 5.12
C PRO A 207 -26.94 14.95 4.08
#